data_AF-A0AA86LWZ2-F1
#
_entry.id   AF-A0AA86LWZ2-F1
#
_cell.length_a   1.000
_cell.length_b   1.000
_cell.length_c   1.000
_cell.angle_alpha   90.00
_cell.angle_beta   90.00
_cell.angle_gamma   90.00
#
_symmetry.space_group_name_H-M   'P 1'
#
loop_
_entity.id
_entity.type
_entity.pdbx_description
1 polymer ?
#
loop_
_entity_poly.entity_id
_entity_poly.type
_entity_poly.pdbx_seq_one_letter_code
_entity_poly.pdbx_strand_id
1 'polypeptide(L)'
;MDEQIKATLLELLKLDLGFKHTARDVYLTVLISSSEKELTRKGLVLSMAEIDDQMLVVDYAAWLYRNRQEYQPLPRNIQIRIHNRAIQKAGTPNV
;
A
#
# COMPACT_ATOMS: atom_id res chain seq x y z
N MET A 1 -2.57 8.36 -8.11
CA MET A 1 -1.42 8.89 -7.35
C MET A 1 -0.52 9.77 -8.22
N ASP A 2 -0.03 10.87 -7.65
CA ASP A 2 0.96 11.80 -8.24
C ASP A 2 2.34 11.13 -8.45
N GLU A 3 3.14 11.66 -9.38
CA GLU A 3 4.45 11.09 -9.73
C GLU A 3 5.48 11.23 -8.59
N GLN A 4 5.50 12.36 -7.89
CA GLN A 4 6.39 12.58 -6.75
C GLN A 4 6.05 11.64 -5.60
N ILE A 5 4.76 11.45 -5.32
CA ILE A 5 4.31 10.51 -4.28
C ILE A 5 4.73 9.09 -4.64
N LYS A 6 4.55 8.70 -5.91
CA LYS A 6 4.94 7.37 -6.39
C LYS A 6 6.45 7.12 -6.23
N ALA A 7 7.28 8.12 -6.51
CA ALA A 7 8.72 8.04 -6.29
C ALA A 7 9.05 7.87 -4.79
N THR A 8 8.39 8.62 -3.91
CA THR A 8 8.52 8.46 -2.45
C THR A 8 8.14 7.05 -2.00
N LEU A 9 6.99 6.51 -2.45
CA LEU A 9 6.55 5.17 -2.07
C LEU A 9 7.50 4.09 -2.58
N LEU A 10 8.09 4.28 -3.76
CA LEU A 10 9.09 3.37 -4.32
C LEU A 10 10.33 3.30 -3.42
N GLU A 11 10.85 4.44 -2.97
CA GLU A 11 12.02 4.49 -2.08
C GLU A 11 11.70 3.88 -0.70
N LEU A 12 10.52 4.16 -0.14
CA LEU A 12 10.07 3.52 1.12
C LEU A 12 9.97 2.00 0.97
N LEU A 13 9.38 1.51 -0.13
CA LEU A 13 9.28 0.09 -0.39
C LEU A 13 10.66 -0.56 -0.58
N LYS A 14 11.59 0.11 -1.27
CA LYS A 14 12.97 -0.36 -1.44
C LYS A 14 13.70 -0.45 -0.10
N LEU A 15 13.52 0.54 0.78
CA LEU A 15 14.07 0.51 2.13
C LEU A 15 13.52 -0.67 2.95
N ASP A 16 12.20 -0.90 2.93
CA ASP A 16 11.57 -2.04 3.63
C ASP A 16 12.02 -3.40 3.09
N LEU A 17 12.23 -3.52 1.78
CA LEU A 17 12.72 -4.75 1.14
C LEU A 17 14.25 -4.90 1.19
N GLY A 18 14.98 -3.88 1.63
CA GLY A 18 16.45 -3.86 1.66
C GLY A 18 17.13 -3.73 0.29
N PHE A 19 16.42 -3.23 -0.74
CA PHE A 19 16.98 -3.02 -2.07
C PHE A 19 17.72 -1.67 -2.16
N LYS A 20 18.93 -1.72 -2.73
CA LYS A 20 19.76 -0.52 -3.00
C LYS A 20 19.91 -0.23 -4.49
N HIS A 21 19.56 -1.18 -5.36
CA HIS A 21 19.69 -1.08 -6.80
C HIS A 21 18.34 -0.76 -7.46
N THR A 22 18.38 -0.31 -8.71
CA THR A 22 17.19 0.10 -9.48
C THR A 22 16.63 -0.98 -10.42
N ALA A 23 17.26 -2.17 -10.45
CA ALA A 23 16.92 -3.23 -11.41
C ALA A 23 15.46 -3.72 -11.36
N ARG A 24 14.75 -3.47 -10.26
CA ARG A 24 13.36 -3.89 -10.05
C ARG A 24 12.38 -2.72 -9.96
N ASP A 25 12.84 -1.49 -10.18
CA ASP A 25 12.03 -0.30 -9.91
C ASP A 25 10.76 -0.28 -10.76
N VAL A 26 10.86 -0.64 -12.06
CA VAL A 26 9.69 -0.79 -12.94
C VAL A 26 8.63 -1.73 -12.34
N TYR A 27 9.07 -2.89 -11.85
CA TYR A 27 8.17 -3.88 -11.26
C TYR A 27 7.57 -3.37 -9.93
N LEU A 28 8.39 -2.80 -9.05
CA LEU A 28 7.96 -2.30 -7.74
C LEU A 28 6.99 -1.12 -7.89
N THR A 29 7.20 -0.23 -8.86
CA THR A 29 6.29 0.86 -9.17
C THR A 29 4.91 0.36 -9.63
N VAL A 30 4.89 -0.68 -10.47
CA VAL A 30 3.63 -1.34 -10.87
C VAL A 30 2.97 -2.02 -9.69
N LEU A 31 3.75 -2.67 -8.82
CA LEU A 31 3.25 -3.34 -7.62
C LEU A 31 2.57 -2.34 -6.67
N ILE A 32 3.18 -1.19 -6.41
CA ILE A 32 2.59 -0.11 -5.59
C ILE A 32 1.24 0.34 -6.18
N SER A 33 1.20 0.56 -7.50
CA SER A 33 -0.04 0.97 -8.18
C SER A 33 -1.11 -0.13 -8.13
N SER A 34 -0.71 -1.39 -8.18
CA SER A 34 -1.60 -2.54 -8.02
C SER A 34 -2.16 -2.64 -6.60
N SER A 35 -1.30 -2.42 -5.59
CA SER A 35 -1.66 -2.40 -4.17
C SER A 35 -2.72 -1.35 -3.86
N GLU A 36 -2.52 -0.11 -4.30
CA GLU A 36 -3.50 0.98 -4.17
C GLU A 36 -4.85 0.55 -4.75
N LYS A 37 -4.85 0.06 -6.00
CA LYS A 37 -6.07 -0.39 -6.69
C LYS A 37 -6.74 -1.57 -5.99
N GLU A 38 -5.98 -2.53 -5.45
CA GLU A 38 -6.56 -3.68 -4.77
C GLU A 38 -7.21 -3.27 -3.44
N LEU A 39 -6.55 -2.42 -2.65
CA LEU A 39 -7.13 -1.86 -1.43
C LEU A 39 -8.41 -1.08 -1.74
N THR A 40 -8.43 -0.28 -2.82
CA THR A 40 -9.66 0.39 -3.27
C THR A 40 -10.75 -0.59 -3.69
N ARG A 41 -10.42 -1.68 -4.40
CA ARG A 41 -11.39 -2.75 -4.73
C ARG A 41 -11.95 -3.46 -3.50
N LYS A 42 -11.19 -3.55 -2.40
CA LYS A 42 -11.66 -4.06 -1.11
C LYS A 42 -12.58 -3.08 -0.37
N GLY A 43 -12.91 -1.93 -0.96
CA GLY A 43 -13.85 -0.94 -0.43
C GLY A 43 -13.20 0.22 0.32
N LEU A 44 -11.88 0.34 0.31
CA LEU A 44 -11.18 1.43 0.98
C LEU A 44 -11.21 2.67 0.09
N VAL A 45 -11.45 3.83 0.69
CA VAL A 45 -11.17 5.11 0.04
C VAL A 45 -9.87 5.62 0.62
N LEU A 46 -8.84 5.60 -0.21
CA LEU A 46 -7.51 6.04 0.14
C LEU A 46 -7.30 7.46 -0.41
N SER A 47 -6.69 8.32 0.38
CA SER A 47 -6.19 9.62 -0.03
C SER A 47 -4.68 9.57 -0.02
N MET A 48 -4.05 9.67 -1.20
CA MET A 48 -2.59 9.70 -1.29
C MET A 48 -1.98 11.00 -0.72
N ALA A 49 -2.79 11.97 -0.27
CA ALA A 49 -2.30 13.09 0.53
C ALA A 49 -2.02 12.70 2.00
N GLU A 50 -2.65 11.63 2.48
CA GLU A 50 -2.49 11.14 3.86
C GLU A 50 -1.33 10.15 3.97
N ILE A 51 -0.41 10.42 4.89
CA ILE A 51 0.79 9.58 5.11
C ILE A 51 0.39 8.17 5.56
N ASP A 52 -0.68 8.03 6.35
CA ASP A 52 -1.15 6.71 6.82
C ASP A 52 -1.60 5.81 5.66
N ASP A 53 -2.27 6.39 4.66
CA ASP A 53 -2.72 5.69 3.46
C ASP A 53 -1.53 5.34 2.55
N GLN A 54 -0.58 6.25 2.41
CA GLN A 54 0.68 5.99 1.71
C GLN A 54 1.43 4.79 2.32
N MET A 55 1.61 4.79 3.64
CA MET A 55 2.25 3.70 4.36
C MET A 55 1.46 2.40 4.25
N LEU A 56 0.12 2.45 4.26
CA LEU A 56 -0.71 1.26 4.10
C LEU A 56 -0.50 0.61 2.72
N VAL A 57 -0.40 1.41 1.66
CA VAL A 57 -0.10 0.92 0.31
C VAL A 57 1.29 0.29 0.26
N VAL A 58 2.30 0.92 0.86
CA VAL A 58 3.68 0.40 0.91
C VAL A 58 3.74 -0.95 1.64
N ASP A 59 3.15 -1.03 2.83
CA ASP A 59 3.16 -2.26 3.63
C ASP A 59 2.42 -3.41 2.94
N TYR A 60 1.30 -3.09 2.27
CA TYR A 60 0.57 -4.05 1.46
C TYR A 60 1.39 -4.53 0.26
N ALA A 61 2.06 -3.61 -0.46
CA ALA A 61 2.94 -3.94 -1.57
C ALA A 61 4.12 -4.82 -1.12
N ALA A 62 4.75 -4.50 0.02
CA ALA A 62 5.83 -5.27 0.58
C ALA A 62 5.39 -6.69 0.97
N TRP A 63 4.19 -6.81 1.56
CA TRP A 63 3.60 -8.12 1.85
C TRP A 63 3.34 -8.94 0.58
N LEU A 64 2.72 -8.35 -0.45
CA LEU A 64 2.50 -9.01 -1.74
C LEU A 64 3.82 -9.47 -2.37
N TYR A 65 4.85 -8.63 -2.31
CA TYR A 65 6.18 -8.95 -2.83
C TYR A 65 6.75 -10.21 -2.19
N ARG A 66 6.70 -10.28 -0.85
CA ARG A 66 7.23 -11.38 -0.04
C ARG A 66 6.42 -12.67 -0.25
N ASN A 67 5.11 -12.56 -0.43
CA ASN A 67 4.18 -13.71 -0.44
C ASN A 67 3.65 -14.04 -1.84
N ARG A 68 4.37 -13.68 -2.91
CA ARG A 68 3.90 -13.82 -4.30
C ARG A 68 3.63 -15.27 -4.75
N GLN A 69 4.27 -16.26 -4.12
CA GLN A 69 4.25 -17.67 -4.55
C GLN A 69 3.35 -18.54 -3.67
N GLU A 70 2.99 -18.06 -2.48
CA GLU A 70 2.28 -18.84 -1.49
C GLU A 70 0.96 -18.17 -1.13
N TYR A 71 -0.07 -18.99 -0.88
CA TYR A 71 -1.29 -18.50 -0.29
C TYR A 71 -1.08 -18.29 1.21
N GLN A 72 -0.56 -17.13 1.57
CA GLN A 72 -0.44 -16.71 2.96
C GLN A 72 -1.58 -15.75 3.32
N PRO A 73 -2.15 -15.84 4.53
CA PRO A 73 -3.11 -14.85 4.99
C PRO A 73 -2.41 -13.50 5.20
N LEU A 74 -3.18 -12.42 5.04
CA LEU A 74 -2.67 -11.08 5.31
C LEU A 74 -2.27 -10.95 6.80
N PRO A 75 -1.18 -10.28 7.17
CA PRO A 75 -0.77 -10.11 8.55
C PRO A 75 -1.81 -9.31 9.35
N ARG A 76 -2.00 -9.68 10.62
CA ARG A 76 -3.06 -9.12 11.48
C ARG A 76 -2.97 -7.59 11.64
N ASN A 77 -1.77 -7.04 11.71
CA ASN A 77 -1.55 -5.59 11.77
C ASN A 77 -2.08 -4.87 10.52
N ILE A 78 -1.84 -5.41 9.32
CA ILE A 78 -2.36 -4.84 8.07
C ILE A 78 -3.88 -5.00 8.02
N GLN A 79 -4.42 -6.16 8.41
CA GLN A 79 -5.87 -6.36 8.50
C GLN A 79 -6.55 -5.32 9.40
N ILE A 80 -5.99 -5.06 10.59
CA ILE A 80 -6.53 -4.07 11.54
C ILE A 80 -6.49 -2.66 10.93
N ARG A 81 -5.39 -2.27 10.29
CA ARG A 81 -5.28 -0.96 9.65
C ARG A 81 -6.30 -0.77 8.53
N ILE A 82 -6.47 -1.79 7.69
CA ILE A 82 -7.51 -1.82 6.65
C ILE A 82 -8.90 -1.64 7.27
N HIS A 83 -9.20 -2.38 8.32
CA HIS A 83 -10.49 -2.32 9.01
C HIS A 83 -10.74 -0.95 9.65
N ASN A 84 -9.76 -0.42 10.39
CA ASN A 84 -9.86 0.90 11.03
C ASN A 84 -10.06 2.00 9.98
N ARG A 85 -9.36 1.93 8.86
CA ARG A 85 -9.50 2.90 7.78
C ARG A 85 -10.88 2.86 7.15
N ALA A 86 -11.44 1.66 6.94
CA ALA A 86 -12.81 1.49 6.46
C ALA A 86 -13.85 2.09 7.41
N ILE A 87 -13.68 1.91 8.73
CA ILE A 87 -14.58 2.46 9.76
C ILE A 87 -14.48 3.98 9.86
N GLN A 88 -13.27 4.53 9.88
CA GLN A 88 -13.05 5.98 10.02
C GLN A 88 -13.83 6.77 8.96
N LYS A 89 -13.90 6.22 7.74
CA LYS A 89 -14.70 6.81 6.67
C LYS A 89 -16.21 6.68 6.94
N ALA A 90 -16.69 5.54 7.41
CA ALA A 90 -18.11 5.34 7.75
C ALA A 90 -18.60 6.27 8.88
N GLY A 91 -17.68 6.66 9.78
CA GLY A 91 -17.95 7.61 10.86
C GLY A 91 -17.80 9.09 10.49
N THR A 92 -17.37 9.43 9.27
CA THR A 92 -17.37 10.80 8.79
C THR A 92 -18.72 11.07 8.12
N PRO A 93 -19.69 11.75 8.76
CA PRO A 93 -20.92 12.12 8.08
C PRO A 93 -20.56 12.96 6.85
N ASN A 94 -21.21 12.68 5.71
CA ASN A 94 -21.09 13.52 4.52
C ASN A 94 -21.66 14.90 4.88
N VAL A 95 -20.80 15.82 5.30
CA VAL A 95 -21.12 17.24 5.48
C VAL A 95 -20.59 17.99 4.26
#